data_AF-A0A7X0GB29-F1
#
_entry.id   AF-A0A7X0GB29-F1
#
_cell.length_a   1.000
_cell.length_b   1.000
_cell.length_c   1.000
_cell.angle_alpha   90.00
_cell.angle_beta   90.00
_cell.angle_gamma   90.00
#
_symmetry.space_group_name_H-M   'P 1'
#
loop_
_entity.id
_entity.type
_entity.pdbx_description
1 polymer ?
#
loop_
_entity_poly.entity_id
_entity_poly.type
_entity_poly.pdbx_seq_one_letter_code
_entity_poly.pdbx_strand_id
1 'polypeptide(L)'
;MTENATESYPPKEFICTKSDAGVLLWMERSESNKVRDARAAAAAAAKAAAEKAAADKAATGKAAADQAAADKAAADAAAQAAAARAAQEAAAQAAAKQAAPAAPSGCDPNYAWACVPIASDVDCAGGKGNGPAYVRGPVKVIGTDIYGLDSDGDGIGCEK
;
A
#
# COMPACT_ATOMS: atom_id res chain seq x y z
N MET A 1 62.90 -8.57 -36.29
CA MET A 1 61.82 -8.50 -37.29
C MET A 1 60.78 -7.53 -36.79
N THR A 2 60.45 -6.52 -37.58
CA THR A 2 59.48 -5.48 -37.22
C THR A 2 58.26 -5.64 -38.12
N GLU A 3 57.06 -5.61 -37.55
CA GLU A 3 55.83 -5.69 -38.33
C GLU A 3 55.76 -4.54 -39.35
N ASN A 4 55.33 -4.83 -40.57
CA ASN A 4 55.32 -3.95 -41.74
C ASN A 4 56.70 -3.53 -42.26
N ALA A 5 57.80 -4.16 -41.81
CA ALA A 5 59.08 -4.00 -42.50
C ALA A 5 58.97 -4.55 -43.93
N THR A 6 59.62 -3.88 -44.88
CA THR A 6 59.58 -4.22 -46.30
C THR A 6 60.97 -4.54 -46.81
N GLU A 7 61.10 -5.62 -47.58
CA GLU A 7 62.36 -6.06 -48.17
C GLU A 7 62.13 -6.40 -49.64
N SER A 8 62.96 -5.84 -50.52
CA SER A 8 62.82 -5.99 -51.97
C SER A 8 63.82 -7.03 -52.47
N TYR A 9 63.31 -8.06 -53.15
CA TYR A 9 64.11 -9.08 -53.82
C TYR A 9 63.62 -9.22 -55.26
N PRO A 10 64.12 -8.37 -56.19
CA PRO A 10 63.53 -8.20 -57.51
C PRO A 10 63.46 -9.53 -58.27
N PRO A 11 62.31 -9.85 -58.92
CA PRO A 11 61.15 -8.98 -59.19
C PRO A 11 60.09 -8.94 -58.06
N LYS A 12 60.35 -9.54 -56.90
CA LYS A 12 59.39 -9.70 -55.81
C LYS A 12 59.66 -8.75 -54.66
N GLU A 13 58.64 -8.54 -53.85
CA GLU A 13 58.74 -7.73 -52.65
C GLU A 13 58.05 -8.43 -51.50
N PHE A 14 58.69 -8.42 -50.35
CA PHE A 14 58.24 -9.10 -49.16
C PHE A 14 57.93 -8.08 -48.07
N ILE A 15 56.88 -8.34 -47.31
CA ILE A 15 56.48 -7.55 -46.16
C ILE A 15 56.45 -8.49 -44.96
N CYS A 16 57.09 -8.08 -43.86
CA CYS A 16 57.02 -8.76 -42.59
C CYS A 16 55.62 -8.53 -41.98
N THR A 17 54.73 -9.51 -42.11
CA THR A 17 53.33 -9.41 -41.67
C THR A 17 53.09 -10.41 -40.56
N LYS A 18 52.35 -9.97 -39.54
CA LYS A 18 51.91 -10.86 -38.48
C LYS A 18 50.87 -11.83 -39.05
N SER A 19 51.03 -13.13 -38.83
CA SER A 19 50.07 -14.17 -39.18
C SER A 19 48.98 -14.29 -38.11
N ASP A 20 47.88 -14.99 -38.40
CA ASP A 20 46.72 -15.09 -37.49
C ASP A 20 47.06 -15.83 -36.19
N ALA A 21 48.13 -16.61 -36.21
CA ALA A 21 48.75 -17.21 -35.04
C ALA A 21 49.61 -16.22 -34.21
N GLY A 22 49.70 -14.95 -34.62
CA GLY A 22 50.47 -13.92 -33.94
C GLY A 22 51.97 -13.90 -34.26
N VAL A 23 52.43 -14.72 -35.22
CA VAL A 23 53.85 -14.87 -35.58
C VAL A 23 54.21 -13.92 -36.73
N LEU A 24 55.36 -13.25 -36.66
CA LEU A 24 55.86 -12.43 -37.77
C LEU A 24 56.49 -13.31 -38.85
N LEU A 25 55.99 -13.21 -40.08
CA LEU A 25 56.50 -13.95 -41.24
C LEU A 25 56.73 -12.99 -42.41
N TRP A 26 57.81 -13.19 -43.16
CA TRP A 26 58.03 -12.51 -44.44
C TRP A 26 57.13 -13.16 -45.51
N MET A 27 56.17 -12.40 -46.02
CA MET A 27 55.22 -12.86 -47.06
C MET A 27 55.35 -11.96 -48.29
N GLU A 28 54.99 -12.45 -49.47
CA GLU A 28 54.96 -11.61 -50.66
C GLU A 28 53.97 -10.46 -50.46
N ARG A 29 54.26 -9.25 -50.97
CA ARG A 29 53.44 -8.04 -50.79
C ARG A 29 51.95 -8.27 -51.05
N SER A 30 51.60 -9.06 -52.07
CA SER A 30 50.20 -9.41 -52.38
C SER A 30 49.55 -10.22 -51.27
N GLU A 31 50.23 -11.23 -50.74
CA GLU A 31 49.72 -12.07 -49.65
C GLU A 31 49.65 -11.29 -48.33
N SER A 32 50.66 -10.48 -48.05
CA SER A 32 50.68 -9.56 -46.92
C SER A 32 49.47 -8.62 -46.93
N ASN A 33 49.16 -8.00 -48.08
CA ASN A 33 48.00 -7.11 -48.19
C ASN A 33 46.68 -7.86 -47.94
N LYS A 34 46.52 -9.07 -48.50
CA LYS A 34 45.31 -9.89 -48.26
C LYS A 34 45.13 -10.22 -46.77
N VAL A 35 46.21 -10.57 -46.06
CA VAL A 35 46.17 -10.86 -44.62
C VAL A 35 45.79 -9.61 -43.82
N ARG A 36 46.35 -8.44 -44.18
CA ARG A 36 46.05 -7.16 -43.54
C ARG A 36 44.60 -6.73 -43.77
N ASP A 37 44.10 -6.88 -44.99
CA ASP A 37 42.71 -6.56 -45.36
C ASP A 37 41.72 -7.48 -44.65
N ALA A 38 42.02 -8.79 -44.58
CA ALA A 38 41.21 -9.76 -43.85
C ALA A 38 41.14 -9.43 -42.35
N ARG A 39 42.24 -8.98 -41.74
CA ARG A 39 42.27 -8.52 -40.35
C ARG A 39 41.52 -7.23 -40.13
N ALA A 40 41.64 -6.28 -41.04
CA ALA A 40 40.88 -5.04 -41.00
C ALA A 40 39.37 -5.33 -41.09
N ALA A 41 38.97 -6.24 -41.97
CA ALA A 41 37.58 -6.70 -42.08
C ALA A 41 37.10 -7.43 -40.81
N ALA A 42 37.92 -8.31 -40.25
CA ALA A 42 37.61 -9.01 -38.99
C ALA A 42 37.51 -8.05 -37.80
N ALA A 43 38.40 -7.06 -37.71
CA ALA A 43 38.36 -6.02 -36.69
C ALA A 43 37.12 -5.12 -36.83
N ALA A 44 36.73 -4.76 -38.06
CA ALA A 44 35.52 -4.01 -38.33
C ALA A 44 34.26 -4.81 -37.93
N ALA A 45 34.22 -6.11 -38.26
CA ALA A 45 33.12 -7.00 -37.86
C ALA A 45 33.04 -7.16 -36.32
N ALA A 46 34.19 -7.30 -35.65
CA ALA A 46 34.24 -7.37 -34.18
C ALA A 46 33.78 -6.06 -33.53
N LYS A 47 34.17 -4.90 -34.07
CA LYS A 47 33.69 -3.60 -33.60
C LYS A 47 32.18 -3.46 -33.78
N ALA A 48 31.64 -3.81 -34.94
CA ALA A 48 30.19 -3.79 -35.19
C ALA A 48 29.43 -4.73 -34.24
N ALA A 49 29.97 -5.92 -33.97
CA ALA A 49 29.38 -6.85 -33.01
C ALA A 49 29.41 -6.29 -31.56
N ALA A 50 30.50 -5.64 -31.16
CA ALA A 50 30.60 -4.99 -29.86
C ALA A 50 29.64 -3.81 -29.71
N GLU A 51 29.49 -2.98 -30.75
CA GLU A 51 28.52 -1.87 -30.79
C GLU A 51 27.08 -2.39 -30.71
N LYS A 52 26.74 -3.46 -31.44
CA LYS A 52 25.44 -4.12 -31.33
C LYS A 52 25.20 -4.67 -29.92
N ALA A 53 26.18 -5.35 -29.33
CA ALA A 53 26.07 -5.87 -27.97
C ALA A 53 25.91 -4.76 -26.92
N ALA A 54 26.56 -3.61 -27.11
CA ALA A 54 26.39 -2.44 -26.26
C ALA A 54 24.97 -1.84 -26.39
N ALA A 55 24.43 -1.76 -27.62
CA ALA A 55 23.05 -1.32 -27.85
C ALA A 55 22.02 -2.26 -27.21
N ASP A 56 22.20 -3.59 -27.35
CA ASP A 56 21.34 -4.60 -26.74
C ASP A 56 21.39 -4.53 -25.18
N LYS A 57 22.58 -4.31 -24.60
CA LYS A 57 22.75 -4.06 -23.16
C LYS A 57 22.08 -2.76 -22.69
N ALA A 58 22.13 -1.70 -23.48
CA ALA A 58 21.46 -0.44 -23.16
C ALA A 58 19.92 -0.58 -23.23
N ALA A 59 19.40 -1.28 -24.23
CA ALA A 59 17.97 -1.53 -24.38
C ALA A 59 17.42 -2.40 -23.22
N THR A 60 18.14 -3.45 -22.83
CA THR A 60 17.77 -4.29 -21.68
C THR A 60 17.87 -3.54 -20.35
N GLY A 61 18.90 -2.69 -20.17
CA GLY A 61 19.02 -1.82 -19.00
C GLY A 61 17.86 -0.83 -18.87
N LYS A 62 17.42 -0.22 -19.98
CA LYS A 62 16.25 0.66 -19.99
C LYS A 62 14.96 -0.09 -19.65
N ALA A 63 14.74 -1.27 -20.24
CA ALA A 63 13.57 -2.08 -19.96
C ALA A 63 13.50 -2.53 -18.49
N ALA A 64 14.63 -2.89 -17.88
CA ALA A 64 14.70 -3.23 -16.46
C ALA A 64 14.39 -2.02 -15.55
N ALA A 65 14.87 -0.82 -15.91
CA ALA A 65 14.55 0.40 -15.18
C ALA A 65 13.06 0.78 -15.28
N ASP A 66 12.48 0.67 -16.48
CA ASP A 66 11.05 0.94 -16.71
C ASP A 66 10.18 -0.06 -15.93
N GLN A 67 10.55 -1.35 -15.90
CA GLN A 67 9.87 -2.37 -15.11
C GLN A 67 9.95 -2.09 -13.60
N ALA A 68 11.14 -1.75 -13.09
CA ALA A 68 11.32 -1.42 -11.67
C ALA A 68 10.50 -0.19 -11.25
N ALA A 69 10.37 0.81 -12.14
CA ALA A 69 9.52 1.97 -11.91
C ALA A 69 8.02 1.58 -11.88
N ALA A 70 7.59 0.70 -12.78
CA ALA A 70 6.21 0.18 -12.81
C ALA A 70 5.88 -0.64 -11.55
N ASP A 71 6.79 -1.52 -11.12
CA ASP A 71 6.60 -2.33 -9.92
C ASP A 71 6.51 -1.47 -8.66
N LYS A 72 7.36 -0.42 -8.55
CA LYS A 72 7.28 0.55 -7.47
C LYS A 72 5.95 1.32 -7.48
N ALA A 73 5.50 1.76 -8.65
CA ALA A 73 4.22 2.46 -8.78
C ALA A 73 3.03 1.56 -8.38
N ALA A 74 3.08 0.29 -8.75
CA ALA A 74 2.06 -0.70 -8.36
C ALA A 74 2.06 -0.94 -6.83
N ALA A 75 3.24 -1.04 -6.21
CA ALA A 75 3.37 -1.19 -4.76
C ALA A 75 2.84 0.04 -4.00
N ASP A 76 3.18 1.25 -4.45
CA ASP A 76 2.70 2.50 -3.86
C ASP A 76 1.17 2.62 -3.97
N ALA A 77 0.59 2.26 -5.12
CA ALA A 77 -0.86 2.24 -5.32
C ALA A 77 -1.57 1.21 -4.41
N ALA A 78 -0.98 0.02 -4.24
CA ALA A 78 -1.52 -1.00 -3.34
C ALA A 78 -1.50 -0.53 -1.87
N ALA A 79 -0.42 0.13 -1.44
CA ALA A 79 -0.31 0.68 -0.09
C ALA A 79 -1.36 1.79 0.16
N GLN A 80 -1.57 2.68 -0.80
CA GLN A 80 -2.61 3.72 -0.71
C GLN A 80 -4.02 3.12 -0.64
N ALA A 81 -4.31 2.09 -1.45
CA ALA A 81 -5.59 1.40 -1.41
C ALA A 81 -5.83 0.69 -0.07
N ALA A 82 -4.80 0.08 0.51
CA ALA A 82 -4.87 -0.54 1.83
C ALA A 82 -5.15 0.52 2.93
N ALA A 83 -4.46 1.65 2.89
CA ALA A 83 -4.67 2.75 3.83
C ALA A 83 -6.10 3.32 3.72
N ALA A 84 -6.62 3.49 2.50
CA ALA A 84 -7.99 3.97 2.27
C ALA A 84 -9.04 3.00 2.83
N ARG A 85 -8.85 1.69 2.67
CA ARG A 85 -9.74 0.66 3.24
C ARG A 85 -9.72 0.70 4.77
N ALA A 86 -8.54 0.76 5.38
CA ALA A 86 -8.41 0.86 6.82
C ALA A 86 -9.10 2.12 7.38
N ALA A 87 -9.01 3.26 6.68
CA ALA A 87 -9.70 4.48 7.08
C ALA A 87 -11.23 4.36 7.02
N GLN A 88 -11.77 3.70 5.99
CA GLN A 88 -13.21 3.44 5.86
C GLN A 88 -13.71 2.51 6.98
N GLU A 89 -12.98 1.45 7.29
CA GLU A 89 -13.31 0.52 8.37
C GLU A 89 -13.28 1.22 9.74
N ALA A 90 -12.28 2.06 9.99
CA ALA A 90 -12.20 2.85 11.22
C ALA A 90 -13.37 3.84 11.34
N ALA A 91 -13.75 4.51 10.25
CA ALA A 91 -14.89 5.40 10.22
C ALA A 91 -16.21 4.65 10.50
N ALA A 92 -16.40 3.46 9.91
CA ALA A 92 -17.57 2.63 10.14
C ALA A 92 -17.68 2.19 11.61
N GLN A 93 -16.57 1.79 12.23
CA GLN A 93 -16.53 1.44 13.66
C GLN A 93 -16.85 2.63 14.57
N ALA A 94 -16.32 3.82 14.25
CA ALA A 94 -16.62 5.04 14.99
C ALA A 94 -18.12 5.39 14.92
N ALA A 95 -18.72 5.30 13.73
CA ALA A 95 -20.15 5.53 13.54
C ALA A 95 -21.01 4.52 14.33
N ALA A 96 -20.64 3.22 14.30
CA ALA A 96 -21.35 2.20 15.06
C ALA A 96 -21.31 2.46 16.57
N LYS A 97 -20.20 2.96 17.10
CA LYS A 97 -20.06 3.30 18.53
C LYS A 97 -20.92 4.50 18.93
N GLN A 98 -21.14 5.45 18.03
CA GLN A 98 -22.02 6.61 18.27
C GLN A 98 -23.52 6.25 18.16
N ALA A 99 -23.86 5.25 17.34
CA ALA A 99 -25.23 4.80 17.15
C ALA A 99 -25.73 3.83 18.24
N ALA A 100 -24.88 3.46 19.21
CA ALA A 100 -25.31 2.64 20.33
C ALA A 100 -26.40 3.38 21.11
N PRO A 101 -27.62 2.79 21.25
CA PRO A 101 -28.69 3.43 22.01
C PRO A 101 -28.21 3.69 23.43
N ALA A 102 -28.53 4.87 23.96
CA ALA A 102 -28.32 5.17 25.37
C ALA A 102 -28.93 4.02 26.17
N ALA A 103 -28.14 3.44 27.09
CA ALA A 103 -28.62 2.37 27.96
C ALA A 103 -29.96 2.81 28.56
N PRO A 104 -31.02 1.97 28.55
CA PRO A 104 -32.27 2.34 29.19
C PRO A 104 -31.92 2.68 30.64
N SER A 105 -32.05 3.95 31.00
CA SER A 105 -32.10 4.33 32.40
C SER A 105 -33.21 3.48 32.98
N GLY A 106 -32.92 2.61 33.95
CA GLY A 106 -33.91 1.72 34.58
C GLY A 106 -35.00 2.47 35.36
N CYS A 107 -35.25 3.73 34.99
CA CYS A 107 -36.25 4.64 35.46
C CYS A 107 -37.33 4.77 34.38
N ASP A 108 -38.59 4.74 34.77
CA ASP A 108 -39.71 4.89 33.87
C ASP A 108 -39.80 6.33 33.32
N PRO A 109 -39.92 6.51 31.99
CA PRO A 109 -39.91 7.83 31.35
C PRO A 109 -41.16 8.68 31.62
N ASN A 110 -42.22 8.12 32.21
CA ASN A 110 -43.41 8.90 32.60
C ASN A 110 -43.19 9.73 33.87
N TYR A 111 -42.05 9.55 34.55
CA TYR A 111 -41.74 10.19 35.81
C TYR A 111 -40.38 10.92 35.76
N ALA A 112 -40.34 12.11 36.37
CA ALA A 112 -39.16 12.96 36.50
C ALA A 112 -38.87 13.28 37.97
N TRP A 113 -37.75 13.96 38.22
CA TRP A 113 -37.21 14.34 39.54
C TRP A 113 -36.67 13.18 40.38
N ALA A 114 -37.29 12.00 40.33
CA ALA A 114 -36.78 10.78 40.95
C ALA A 114 -36.79 9.61 39.96
N CYS A 115 -35.85 8.67 40.12
CA CYS A 115 -35.83 7.45 39.33
C CYS A 115 -36.91 6.48 39.84
N VAL A 116 -38.00 6.34 39.07
CA VAL A 116 -39.05 5.34 39.34
C VAL A 116 -38.66 4.04 38.65
N PRO A 117 -38.31 2.97 39.37
CA PRO A 117 -37.91 1.71 38.75
C PRO A 117 -39.04 1.13 37.88
N ILE A 118 -38.70 0.57 36.73
CA ILE A 118 -39.69 -0.10 35.86
C ILE A 118 -40.05 -1.46 36.50
N ALA A 119 -41.21 -1.52 37.18
CA ALA A 119 -41.73 -2.71 37.85
C ALA A 119 -43.22 -2.92 37.55
N SER A 120 -43.81 -4.01 38.06
CA SER A 120 -45.26 -4.26 37.94
C SER A 120 -46.10 -3.30 38.79
N ASP A 121 -45.52 -2.76 39.85
CA ASP A 121 -46.13 -1.83 40.79
C ASP A 121 -45.01 -1.10 41.55
N VAL A 122 -45.17 0.20 41.78
CA VAL A 122 -44.18 1.04 42.46
C VAL A 122 -44.92 1.94 43.44
N ASP A 123 -44.50 1.92 44.70
CA ASP A 123 -45.14 2.67 45.77
C ASP A 123 -44.25 3.78 46.34
N CYS A 124 -44.86 4.76 46.99
CA CYS A 124 -44.13 5.74 47.79
C CYS A 124 -43.53 5.10 49.05
N ALA A 125 -42.21 5.23 49.22
CA ALA A 125 -41.50 4.72 50.39
C ALA A 125 -41.97 5.43 51.67
N GLY A 126 -42.49 4.68 52.64
CA GLY A 126 -43.07 5.21 53.88
C GLY A 126 -44.60 5.27 53.89
N GLY A 127 -45.25 4.94 52.76
CA GLY A 127 -46.71 4.80 52.63
C GLY A 127 -47.24 3.40 52.98
N LYS A 128 -48.53 3.17 52.66
CA LYS A 128 -49.23 1.87 52.79
C LYS A 128 -49.07 0.98 51.54
N GLY A 129 -47.97 1.15 50.80
CA GLY A 129 -47.70 0.38 49.60
C GLY A 129 -47.52 -1.11 49.88
N ASN A 130 -47.84 -1.96 48.91
CA ASN A 130 -47.62 -3.41 48.96
C ASN A 130 -46.78 -3.91 47.77
N GLY A 131 -46.34 -3.00 46.93
CA GLY A 131 -45.63 -3.26 45.69
C GLY A 131 -44.22 -3.80 45.92
N PRO A 132 -43.65 -4.47 44.88
CA PRO A 132 -42.31 -5.04 44.91
C PRO A 132 -41.19 -3.96 44.87
N ALA A 133 -41.53 -2.70 44.56
CA ALA A 133 -40.59 -1.60 44.45
C ALA A 133 -41.13 -0.33 45.11
N TYR A 134 -40.22 0.49 45.64
CA TYR A 134 -40.57 1.75 46.30
C TYR A 134 -39.67 2.90 45.82
N VAL A 135 -40.25 4.09 45.70
CA VAL A 135 -39.54 5.34 45.35
C VAL A 135 -39.50 6.29 46.55
N ARG A 136 -38.38 6.98 46.74
CA ARG A 136 -38.18 7.96 47.84
C ARG A 136 -38.11 9.38 47.29
N GLY A 137 -38.98 10.25 47.80
CA GLY A 137 -39.01 11.68 47.47
C GLY A 137 -40.10 12.06 46.46
N PRO A 138 -40.31 13.37 46.24
CA PRO A 138 -41.32 13.84 45.32
C PRO A 138 -40.97 13.43 43.89
N VAL A 139 -41.92 12.78 43.23
CA VAL A 139 -41.81 12.30 41.86
C VAL A 139 -42.72 13.14 40.99
N LYS A 140 -42.19 13.76 39.94
CA LYS A 140 -43.03 14.53 39.02
C LYS A 140 -43.57 13.63 37.93
N VAL A 141 -44.89 13.57 37.77
CA VAL A 141 -45.52 12.89 36.63
C VAL A 141 -45.40 13.80 35.41
N ILE A 142 -44.66 13.34 34.39
CA ILE A 142 -44.48 14.07 33.12
C ILE A 142 -45.23 13.43 31.95
N GLY A 143 -45.71 12.19 32.12
CA GLY A 143 -46.50 11.44 31.15
C GLY A 143 -47.80 10.93 31.76
N THR A 144 -47.96 9.61 31.79
CA THR A 144 -49.10 8.94 32.44
C THR A 144 -48.70 8.38 33.80
N ASP A 145 -49.50 8.62 34.83
CA ASP A 145 -49.30 7.99 36.13
C ASP A 145 -49.75 6.52 36.11
N ILE A 146 -48.89 5.64 35.60
CA ILE A 146 -49.17 4.20 35.47
C ILE A 146 -49.14 3.44 36.80
N TYR A 147 -48.46 3.99 37.82
CA TYR A 147 -48.29 3.39 39.14
C TYR A 147 -49.16 4.05 40.22
N GLY A 148 -49.93 5.10 39.88
CA GLY A 148 -50.83 5.75 40.83
C GLY A 148 -50.11 6.49 41.96
N LEU A 149 -48.91 7.01 41.70
CA LEU A 149 -48.09 7.72 42.70
C LEU A 149 -48.66 9.11 43.03
N ASP A 150 -49.42 9.70 42.12
CA ASP A 150 -50.09 11.01 42.23
C ASP A 150 -51.58 10.81 42.49
N SER A 151 -51.92 10.58 43.76
CA SER A 151 -53.29 10.25 44.17
C SER A 151 -54.26 11.44 44.10
N ASP A 152 -53.77 12.67 44.19
CA ASP A 152 -54.52 13.92 44.14
C ASP A 152 -54.54 14.56 42.74
N GLY A 153 -53.71 14.09 41.81
CA GLY A 153 -53.72 14.50 40.41
C GLY A 153 -53.12 15.88 40.17
N ASP A 154 -52.21 16.32 41.03
CA ASP A 154 -51.57 17.64 40.93
C ASP A 154 -50.26 17.63 40.11
N GLY A 155 -49.84 16.44 39.67
CA GLY A 155 -48.63 16.17 38.91
C GLY A 155 -47.41 15.80 39.76
N ILE A 156 -47.52 15.72 41.09
CA ILE A 156 -46.44 15.41 42.03
C ILE A 156 -46.83 14.23 42.94
N GLY A 157 -46.23 13.06 42.70
CA GLY A 157 -46.37 11.89 43.56
C GLY A 157 -45.38 11.88 44.73
N CYS A 158 -45.69 11.13 45.79
CA CYS A 158 -44.80 10.88 46.93
C CYS A 158 -44.24 12.11 47.66
N GLU A 159 -45.06 13.15 47.79
CA GLU A 159 -44.75 14.42 48.46
C GLU A 159 -44.82 14.38 50.00
N LYS A 160 -45.21 13.25 50.60
CA LYS A 160 -45.50 13.12 52.04
C LYS A 160 -44.53 12.18 52.77
#